data_AF-A0A7J3K9Y7-F1
#
_entry.id   AF-A0A7J3K9Y7-F1
#
_cell.length_a   1.000
_cell.length_b   1.000
_cell.length_c   1.000
_cell.angle_alpha   90.00
_cell.angle_beta   90.00
_cell.angle_gamma   90.00
#
_symmetry.space_group_name_H-M   'P 1'
#
loop_
_entity.id
_entity.type
_entity.pdbx_description
1 polymer ?
#
loop_
_entity_poly.entity_id
_entity_poly.type
_entity_poly.pdbx_seq_one_letter_code
_entity_poly.pdbx_strand_id
1 'polypeptide(L)'
;MRLYSMGLPSRIHKTVKVPANWLHETILQIIPGVTAEEEDGRKTFKSTIGWKVGVTLKIWVIPEGEVSSLEFDFSYRRLTFTILIALIAFTALSLILSSFVPFLLILAATPLLIYRISLEVNEFLRKISDTFSGLEVEYYRRKLMEDRARWRSDKRDIVALYRRLCEKHIKMWGSTFTLEYKIREYERQGLTRDEAIRKIAEEEGIF
;
A
#
# COMPACT_ATOMS: atom_id res chain seq x y z
N MET A 1 1.81 -8.88 -8.07
CA MET A 1 2.38 -9.62 -6.91
C MET A 1 1.25 -10.43 -6.28
N ARG A 2 1.32 -11.77 -6.27
CA ARG A 2 0.22 -12.64 -5.80
C ARG A 2 0.11 -12.53 -4.27
N LEU A 3 -0.89 -11.80 -3.81
CA LEU A 3 -1.26 -11.64 -2.39
C LEU A 3 -2.10 -12.81 -1.85
N TYR A 4 -1.93 -14.03 -2.39
CA TYR A 4 -2.77 -15.17 -2.03
C TYR A 4 -1.91 -16.29 -1.45
N SER A 5 -1.73 -16.25 -0.14
CA SER A 5 -1.34 -17.43 0.62
C SER A 5 -2.60 -18.09 1.17
N MET A 6 -2.67 -19.42 1.18
CA MET A 6 -3.75 -20.17 1.83
C MET A 6 -3.77 -20.00 3.36
N GLY A 7 -2.77 -19.32 3.94
CA GLY A 7 -2.65 -19.04 5.36
C GLY A 7 -3.12 -17.64 5.74
N LEU A 8 -3.39 -17.46 7.04
CA LEU A 8 -3.65 -16.17 7.65
C LEU A 8 -2.38 -15.29 7.55
N PRO A 9 -2.40 -14.17 6.81
CA PRO A 9 -1.20 -13.36 6.64
C PRO A 9 -0.83 -12.70 7.96
N SER A 10 0.42 -12.85 8.42
CA SER A 10 0.90 -12.17 9.63
C SER A 10 1.42 -10.76 9.32
N ARG A 11 2.17 -10.61 8.23
CA ARG A 11 2.78 -9.34 7.84
C ARG A 11 2.78 -9.19 6.32
N ILE A 12 2.35 -8.03 5.83
CA ILE A 12 2.33 -7.69 4.42
C ILE A 12 3.02 -6.35 4.22
N HIS A 13 3.89 -6.27 3.23
CA HIS A 13 4.54 -5.03 2.83
C HIS A 13 4.02 -4.61 1.45
N LYS A 14 3.68 -3.33 1.29
CA LYS A 14 3.25 -2.74 0.01
C LYS A 14 3.85 -1.34 -0.14
N THR A 15 4.60 -1.13 -1.21
CA THR A 15 5.06 0.20 -1.63
C THR A 15 3.94 0.90 -2.40
N VAL A 16 3.71 2.19 -2.11
CA VAL A 16 2.73 3.04 -2.78
C VAL A 16 3.41 4.31 -3.27
N LYS A 17 3.22 4.68 -4.55
CA LYS A 17 3.82 5.88 -5.18
C LYS A 17 3.12 7.18 -4.79
N VAL A 18 2.89 7.38 -3.50
CA VAL A 18 2.24 8.55 -2.91
C VAL A 18 3.03 8.95 -1.66
N PRO A 19 3.26 10.24 -1.39
CA PRO A 19 3.96 10.70 -0.20
C PRO A 19 3.16 10.45 1.09
N ALA A 20 3.88 10.27 2.19
CA ALA A 20 3.30 9.80 3.46
C ALA A 20 2.25 10.77 4.02
N ASN A 21 2.47 12.08 3.86
CA ASN A 21 1.53 13.13 4.31
C ASN A 21 0.13 12.93 3.72
N TRP A 22 0.06 12.63 2.42
CA TRP A 22 -1.20 12.39 1.73
C TRP A 22 -1.85 11.07 2.17
N LEU A 23 -1.03 10.03 2.30
CA LEU A 23 -1.50 8.72 2.77
C LEU A 23 -2.06 8.79 4.20
N HIS A 24 -1.47 9.58 5.10
CA HIS A 24 -1.96 9.72 6.46
C HIS A 24 -3.39 10.27 6.51
N GLU A 25 -3.68 11.30 5.73
CA GLU A 25 -5.04 11.87 5.65
C GLU A 25 -6.02 10.91 4.98
N THR A 26 -5.56 10.22 3.94
CA THR A 26 -6.44 9.36 3.14
C THR A 26 -6.76 8.05 3.86
N ILE A 27 -5.81 7.47 4.62
CA ILE A 27 -6.01 6.25 5.40
C ILE A 27 -7.13 6.44 6.44
N LEU A 28 -7.19 7.60 7.09
CA LEU A 28 -8.25 7.94 8.05
C LEU A 28 -9.64 8.00 7.41
N GLN A 29 -9.73 8.39 6.14
CA GLN A 29 -10.99 8.48 5.41
C GLN A 29 -11.41 7.13 4.78
N ILE A 30 -10.44 6.34 4.31
CA ILE A 30 -10.71 5.08 3.60
C ILE A 30 -11.04 3.94 4.56
N ILE A 31 -10.40 3.89 5.73
CA ILE A 31 -10.51 2.77 6.65
C ILE A 31 -11.49 3.14 7.78
N PRO A 32 -12.76 2.68 7.72
CA PRO A 32 -13.74 2.97 8.76
C PRO A 32 -13.30 2.36 10.09
N GLY A 33 -13.38 3.15 11.17
CA GLY A 33 -13.01 2.72 12.52
C GLY A 33 -11.50 2.60 12.75
N VAL A 34 -10.67 3.21 11.90
CA VAL A 34 -9.23 3.30 12.15
C VAL A 34 -8.93 4.39 13.16
N THR A 35 -8.08 4.09 14.14
CA THR A 35 -7.56 5.07 15.09
C THR A 35 -6.08 5.30 14.80
N ALA A 36 -5.70 6.58 14.71
CA ALA A 36 -4.29 6.96 14.68
C ALA A 36 -3.74 6.87 16.10
N GLU A 37 -2.70 6.05 16.29
CA GLU A 37 -1.91 5.97 17.51
C GLU A 37 -0.49 6.43 17.16
N GLU A 38 0.10 7.29 18.00
CA GLU A 38 1.50 7.69 17.87
C GLU A 38 2.36 6.75 18.73
N GLU A 39 3.08 5.84 18.08
CA GLU A 39 3.91 4.83 18.73
C GLU A 39 5.36 5.09 18.29
N ASP A 40 6.25 5.39 19.23
CA ASP A 40 7.68 5.66 18.98
C ASP A 40 7.96 6.80 17.99
N GLY A 41 7.19 7.90 18.09
CA GLY A 41 7.31 9.06 17.18
C GLY A 41 6.86 8.79 15.75
N ARG A 42 6.23 7.64 15.48
CA ARG A 42 5.67 7.27 14.18
C ARG A 42 4.15 7.21 14.25
N LYS A 43 3.48 7.73 13.21
CA LYS A 43 2.04 7.61 13.06
C LYS A 43 1.68 6.19 12.64
N THR A 44 0.99 5.48 13.52
CA THR A 44 0.50 4.13 13.28
C THR A 44 -1.02 4.15 13.21
N PHE A 45 -1.60 3.32 12.35
CA PHE A 45 -3.04 3.21 12.22
C PHE A 45 -3.49 1.84 12.67
N LYS A 46 -4.50 1.79 13.51
CA LYS A 46 -5.01 0.56 14.08
C LYS A 46 -6.47 0.37 13.75
N SER A 47 -6.83 -0.80 13.23
CA SER A 47 -8.20 -1.17 12.92
C SER A 47 -8.50 -2.59 13.37
N THR A 48 -9.77 -2.91 13.57
CA THR A 48 -10.24 -4.25 13.89
C THR A 48 -11.07 -4.80 12.74
N ILE A 49 -10.61 -5.89 12.14
CA ILE A 49 -11.31 -6.60 11.06
C ILE A 49 -12.09 -7.75 11.71
N GLY A 50 -13.41 -7.82 11.55
CA GLY A 50 -14.24 -8.90 12.12
C GLY A 50 -14.98 -8.57 13.42
N TRP A 51 -15.37 -7.30 13.60
CA TRP A 51 -16.24 -6.74 14.66
C TRP A 51 -15.77 -6.98 16.12
N LYS A 52 -15.86 -8.21 16.65
CA LYS A 52 -15.59 -8.53 18.07
C LYS A 52 -14.67 -9.74 18.31
N VAL A 53 -14.60 -10.68 17.36
CA VAL A 53 -13.79 -11.92 17.44
C VAL A 53 -12.62 -11.85 16.43
N GLY A 54 -12.36 -10.63 15.96
CA GLY A 54 -11.60 -10.37 14.76
C GLY A 54 -10.09 -10.24 14.94
N VAL A 55 -9.46 -9.84 13.84
CA VAL A 55 -8.03 -9.59 13.72
C VAL A 55 -7.73 -8.13 14.02
N THR A 56 -6.70 -7.88 14.81
CA THR A 56 -6.21 -6.50 15.00
C THR A 56 -5.21 -6.22 13.89
N LEU A 57 -5.48 -5.21 13.08
CA LEU A 57 -4.58 -4.71 12.06
C LEU A 57 -3.85 -3.49 12.58
N LYS A 58 -2.52 -3.50 12.51
CA LYS A 58 -1.67 -2.32 12.60
C LYS A 58 -1.13 -1.99 11.21
N ILE A 59 -1.14 -0.71 10.86
CA ILE A 59 -0.59 -0.20 9.61
C ILE A 59 0.47 0.84 9.94
N TRP A 60 1.67 0.65 9.41
CA TRP A 60 2.75 1.61 9.50
C TRP A 60 2.97 2.26 8.14
N VAL A 61 3.10 3.58 8.14
CA VAL A 61 3.46 4.36 6.95
C VAL A 61 4.90 4.82 7.14
N ILE A 62 5.80 4.33 6.30
CA ILE A 62 7.20 4.69 6.29
C ILE A 62 7.43 5.65 5.11
N PRO A 63 7.81 6.92 5.38
CA PRO A 63 8.10 7.87 4.31
C PRO A 63 9.42 7.51 3.61
N GLU A 64 9.38 7.35 2.30
CA GLU A 64 10.54 7.13 1.42
C GLU A 64 10.61 8.24 0.36
N GLY A 65 10.51 9.50 0.82
CA GLY A 65 10.50 10.67 -0.04
C GLY A 65 9.14 10.85 -0.75
N GLU A 66 9.12 10.64 -2.08
CA GLU A 66 7.91 10.75 -2.90
C GLU A 66 7.07 9.47 -2.92
N VAL A 67 7.62 8.38 -2.39
CA VAL A 67 6.99 7.07 -2.27
C VAL A 67 6.80 6.79 -0.78
N SER A 68 5.81 5.99 -0.43
CA SER A 68 5.64 5.51 0.94
C SER A 68 5.52 4.00 0.97
N SER A 69 6.19 3.42 1.93
CA SER A 69 6.07 2.01 2.25
C SER A 69 5.00 1.81 3.30
N LEU A 70 4.03 0.94 3.01
CA LEU A 70 2.99 0.53 3.93
C LEU A 70 3.30 -0.88 4.44
N GLU A 71 3.35 -1.01 5.76
CA GLU A 71 3.49 -2.30 6.42
C GLU A 71 2.22 -2.62 7.20
N PHE A 72 1.60 -3.75 6.89
CA PHE A 72 0.39 -4.25 7.53
C PHE A 72 0.79 -5.40 8.44
N ASP A 73 0.54 -5.26 9.73
CA ASP A 73 0.78 -6.28 10.75
C ASP A 73 -0.57 -6.77 11.31
N PHE A 74 -0.84 -8.05 11.12
CA PHE A 74 -2.09 -8.70 11.50
C PHE A 74 -1.89 -9.54 12.77
N SER A 75 -2.48 -9.08 13.87
CA SER A 75 -2.47 -9.79 15.14
C SER A 75 -3.74 -10.61 15.34
N TYR A 76 -3.58 -11.94 15.32
CA TYR A 76 -4.64 -12.92 15.57
C TYR A 76 -4.80 -13.26 17.05
N ARG A 77 -4.16 -12.51 17.95
CA ARG A 77 -4.17 -12.81 19.40
C ARG A 77 -5.58 -12.86 19.99
N ARG A 78 -6.49 -12.00 19.52
CA ARG A 78 -7.90 -12.01 19.98
C ARG A 78 -8.62 -13.27 19.51
N LEU A 79 -8.44 -13.64 18.24
CA LEU A 79 -8.97 -14.88 17.66
C LEU A 79 -8.47 -16.10 18.42
N THR A 80 -7.16 -16.21 18.70
CA THR A 80 -6.60 -17.35 19.43
C THR A 80 -7.14 -17.44 20.85
N PHE A 81 -7.26 -16.33 21.57
CA PHE A 81 -7.89 -16.32 22.90
C PHE A 81 -9.36 -16.72 22.86
N THR A 82 -10.12 -16.29 21.85
CA THR A 82 -11.53 -16.67 21.72
C THR A 82 -11.71 -18.15 21.45
N ILE A 83 -10.86 -18.76 20.61
CA ILE A 83 -10.85 -20.20 20.37
C ILE A 83 -10.46 -20.95 21.66
N LEU A 84 -9.47 -20.46 22.41
CA LEU A 84 -9.04 -21.09 23.66
C LEU A 84 -10.13 -21.08 24.73
N ILE A 85 -10.81 -19.94 24.92
CA ILE A 85 -11.93 -19.81 25.86
C ILE A 85 -13.08 -20.73 25.45
N ALA A 86 -13.41 -20.78 24.15
CA ALA A 86 -14.40 -21.71 23.63
C ALA A 86 -13.99 -23.16 23.89
N LEU A 87 -12.72 -23.52 23.69
CA LEU A 87 -12.21 -24.86 23.97
C LEU A 87 -12.46 -25.26 25.42
N ILE A 88 -12.06 -24.42 26.37
CA ILE A 88 -12.24 -24.67 27.80
C ILE A 88 -13.73 -24.80 28.14
N ALA A 89 -14.57 -23.87 27.66
CA ALA A 89 -16.01 -23.90 27.91
C ALA A 89 -16.68 -25.17 27.37
N PHE A 90 -16.34 -25.59 26.15
CA PHE A 90 -16.89 -26.80 25.54
C PHE A 90 -16.36 -28.08 26.21
N THR A 91 -15.12 -28.08 26.71
CA THR A 91 -14.59 -29.21 27.49
C THR A 91 -15.35 -29.37 28.82
N ALA A 92 -15.60 -28.27 29.54
CA ALA A 92 -16.39 -28.29 30.78
C ALA A 92 -17.84 -28.73 30.51
N LEU A 93 -18.45 -28.22 29.44
CA LEU A 93 -19.80 -28.60 29.02
C LEU A 93 -19.90 -30.10 28.67
N SER A 94 -18.88 -30.64 28.02
CA SER A 94 -18.80 -32.07 27.69
C SER A 94 -18.75 -32.95 28.94
N LEU A 95 -18.01 -32.55 29.97
CA LEU A 95 -17.97 -33.26 31.26
C LEU A 95 -19.31 -33.22 31.98
N ILE A 96 -19.99 -32.06 31.99
CA ILE A 96 -21.31 -31.90 32.62
C ILE A 96 -22.37 -32.76 31.94
N LEU A 97 -22.36 -32.79 30.61
CA LEU A 97 -23.31 -33.59 29.82
C LEU A 97 -22.89 -35.07 29.70
N SER A 98 -21.70 -35.43 30.18
CA SER A 98 -21.08 -36.74 29.96
C SER A 98 -21.15 -37.20 28.49
N SER A 99 -20.96 -36.26 27.56
CA SER A 99 -21.15 -36.47 26.12
C SER A 99 -20.01 -35.84 25.32
N PHE A 100 -19.55 -36.53 24.27
CA PHE A 100 -18.50 -36.03 23.37
C PHE A 100 -19.02 -35.08 22.28
N VAL A 101 -20.33 -34.93 22.14
CA VAL A 101 -20.95 -34.07 21.10
C VAL A 101 -20.43 -32.62 21.11
N PRO A 102 -20.25 -31.94 22.27
CA PRO A 102 -19.68 -30.59 22.31
C PRO A 102 -18.27 -30.51 21.69
N PHE A 103 -17.44 -31.54 21.85
CA PHE A 103 -16.10 -31.59 21.24
C PHE A 103 -16.15 -31.64 19.71
N LEU A 104 -17.08 -32.42 19.14
CA LEU A 104 -17.26 -32.48 17.69
C LEU A 104 -17.73 -31.13 17.13
N LEU A 105 -18.60 -30.44 17.85
CA LEU A 105 -19.09 -29.11 17.44
C LEU A 105 -17.96 -28.08 17.38
N ILE A 106 -17.10 -28.01 18.39
CA ILE A 106 -15.98 -27.06 18.37
C ILE A 106 -14.95 -27.42 17.30
N LEU A 107 -14.67 -28.73 17.12
CA LEU A 107 -13.74 -29.19 16.09
C LEU A 107 -14.21 -28.77 14.69
N ALA A 108 -15.52 -28.85 14.40
CA ALA A 108 -16.09 -28.39 13.14
C ALA A 108 -16.20 -26.85 13.04
N ALA A 109 -16.49 -26.16 14.15
CA ALA A 109 -16.69 -24.71 14.15
C ALA A 109 -15.39 -23.91 13.96
N THR A 110 -14.25 -24.40 14.50
CA THR A 110 -12.97 -23.70 14.39
C THR A 110 -12.47 -23.46 12.96
N PRO A 111 -12.40 -24.46 12.05
CA PRO A 111 -11.96 -24.21 10.67
C PRO A 111 -12.93 -23.29 9.92
N LEU A 112 -14.23 -23.38 10.19
CA LEU A 112 -15.24 -22.51 9.58
C LEU A 112 -15.02 -21.04 9.99
N LEU A 113 -14.71 -20.79 11.26
CA LEU A 113 -14.40 -19.46 11.78
C LEU A 113 -13.12 -18.91 11.15
N ILE A 114 -12.05 -19.72 11.12
CA ILE A 114 -10.76 -19.34 10.51
C ILE A 114 -10.96 -18.98 9.03
N TYR A 115 -11.72 -19.79 8.29
CA TYR A 115 -12.03 -19.55 6.89
C TYR A 115 -12.76 -18.21 6.69
N ARG A 116 -13.79 -17.95 7.49
CA ARG A 116 -14.54 -16.68 7.43
C ARG A 116 -13.62 -15.48 7.66
N ILE A 117 -12.76 -15.55 8.67
CA ILE A 117 -11.84 -14.45 8.98
C ILE A 117 -10.80 -14.26 7.88
N SER A 118 -10.29 -15.35 7.30
CA SER A 118 -9.41 -15.26 6.13
C SER A 118 -10.09 -14.55 4.96
N LEU A 119 -11.38 -14.85 4.72
CA LEU A 119 -12.16 -14.19 3.68
C LEU A 119 -12.32 -12.69 3.94
N GLU A 120 -12.68 -12.29 5.16
CA GLU A 120 -12.81 -10.87 5.55
C GLU A 120 -11.46 -10.12 5.43
N VAL A 121 -10.35 -10.74 5.83
CA VAL A 121 -8.99 -10.15 5.69
C VAL A 121 -8.61 -9.98 4.23
N ASN A 122 -8.85 -10.99 3.39
CA ASN A 122 -8.53 -10.93 1.97
C ASN A 122 -9.40 -9.89 1.23
N GLU A 123 -10.68 -9.79 1.56
CA GLU A 123 -11.56 -8.77 1.01
C GLU A 123 -11.11 -7.36 1.40
N PHE A 124 -10.73 -7.16 2.65
CA PHE A 124 -10.16 -5.92 3.14
C PHE A 124 -8.87 -5.55 2.38
N LEU A 125 -7.92 -6.49 2.26
CA LEU A 125 -6.67 -6.29 1.53
C LEU A 125 -6.90 -5.94 0.06
N ARG A 126 -7.86 -6.60 -0.59
CA ARG A 126 -8.26 -6.28 -1.96
C ARG A 126 -8.80 -4.85 -2.07
N LYS A 127 -9.78 -4.50 -1.22
CA LYS A 127 -10.40 -3.16 -1.22
C LYS A 127 -9.38 -2.06 -0.98
N ILE A 128 -8.48 -2.24 -0.01
CA ILE A 128 -7.38 -1.31 0.25
C ILE A 128 -6.44 -1.22 -0.93
N SER A 129 -6.08 -2.37 -1.53
CA SER A 129 -5.17 -2.39 -2.66
C SER A 129 -5.72 -1.59 -3.84
N ASP A 130 -7.00 -1.79 -4.16
CA ASP A 130 -7.70 -1.09 -5.23
C ASP A 130 -7.79 0.41 -4.94
N THR A 131 -8.07 0.77 -3.68
CA THR A 131 -8.17 2.18 -3.28
C THR A 131 -6.83 2.90 -3.37
N PHE A 132 -5.73 2.26 -2.92
CA PHE A 132 -4.39 2.84 -3.09
C PHE A 132 -3.97 2.93 -4.55
N SER A 133 -4.37 1.97 -5.39
CA SER A 133 -4.12 2.08 -6.83
C SER A 133 -4.86 3.27 -7.43
N GLY A 134 -6.11 3.52 -7.02
CA GLY A 134 -6.84 4.72 -7.42
C GLY A 134 -6.17 6.00 -6.96
N LEU A 135 -5.67 6.00 -5.71
CA LEU A 135 -4.96 7.14 -5.12
C LEU A 135 -3.66 7.46 -5.87
N GLU A 136 -2.88 6.45 -6.24
CA GLU A 136 -1.65 6.61 -7.04
C GLU A 136 -1.94 7.28 -8.38
N VAL A 137 -3.03 6.88 -9.05
CA VAL A 137 -3.44 7.47 -10.32
C VAL A 137 -3.86 8.92 -10.14
N GLU A 138 -4.63 9.24 -9.09
CA GLU A 138 -5.03 10.61 -8.81
C GLU A 138 -3.84 11.50 -8.45
N TYR A 139 -2.95 11.02 -7.57
CA TYR A 139 -1.72 11.71 -7.19
C TYR A 139 -0.85 11.98 -8.41
N TYR A 140 -0.62 10.97 -9.26
CA TYR A 140 0.14 11.12 -10.50
C TYR A 140 -0.48 12.17 -11.43
N ARG A 141 -1.81 12.17 -11.57
CA ARG A 141 -2.52 13.19 -12.38
C ARG A 141 -2.35 14.59 -11.82
N ARG A 142 -2.50 14.79 -10.51
CA ARG A 142 -2.32 16.11 -9.87
C ARG A 142 -0.89 16.60 -10.03
N LYS A 143 0.09 15.75 -9.73
CA LYS A 143 1.51 16.07 -9.89
C LYS A 143 1.83 16.47 -11.34
N LEU A 144 1.33 15.71 -12.31
CA LEU A 144 1.50 16.04 -13.73
C LEU A 144 0.87 17.40 -14.10
N MET A 145 -0.28 17.74 -13.53
CA MET A 145 -0.91 19.05 -13.77
C MET A 145 -0.10 20.19 -13.15
N GLU A 146 0.45 20.00 -11.96
CA GLU A 146 1.36 20.96 -11.31
C GLU A 146 2.65 21.13 -12.11
N ASP A 147 3.28 20.03 -12.55
CA ASP A 147 4.46 20.04 -13.42
C ASP A 147 4.18 20.80 -14.71
N ARG A 148 3.05 20.52 -15.36
CA ARG A 148 2.61 21.25 -16.56
C ARG A 148 2.39 22.73 -16.30
N ALA A 149 1.81 23.11 -15.17
CA ALA A 149 1.62 24.51 -14.81
C ALA A 149 2.98 25.21 -14.64
N ARG A 150 3.93 24.55 -13.94
CA ARG A 150 5.30 25.04 -13.78
C ARG A 150 6.01 25.19 -15.12
N TRP A 151 5.96 24.17 -15.98
CA TRP A 151 6.58 24.22 -17.30
C TRP A 151 5.94 25.27 -18.21
N ARG A 152 4.62 25.48 -18.14
CA ARG A 152 3.97 26.57 -18.89
C ARG A 152 4.44 27.95 -18.45
N SER A 153 4.73 28.14 -17.17
CA SER A 153 5.27 29.41 -16.66
C SER A 153 6.75 29.62 -16.98
N ASP A 154 7.48 28.53 -17.27
CA ASP A 154 8.91 28.57 -17.52
C ASP A 154 9.25 28.78 -19.00
N LYS A 155 9.97 29.88 -19.28
CA LYS A 155 10.38 30.32 -20.61
C LYS A 155 11.70 29.73 -21.08
N ARG A 156 12.31 28.78 -20.35
CA ARG A 156 13.55 28.12 -20.77
C ARG A 156 13.39 27.45 -22.14
N ASP A 157 14.40 27.63 -22.97
CA ASP A 157 14.45 27.08 -24.32
C ASP A 157 14.65 25.56 -24.28
N ILE A 158 13.65 24.83 -24.78
CA ILE A 158 13.65 23.37 -24.89
C ILE A 158 14.83 22.87 -25.71
N VAL A 159 15.19 23.58 -26.79
CA VAL A 159 16.27 23.16 -27.69
C VAL A 159 17.60 23.21 -26.95
N ALA A 160 17.82 24.26 -26.14
CA ALA A 160 18.99 24.38 -25.29
C ALA A 160 19.05 23.30 -24.20
N LEU A 161 17.92 22.99 -23.55
CA LEU A 161 17.84 21.91 -22.56
C LEU A 161 18.16 20.55 -23.17
N TYR A 162 17.57 20.25 -24.34
CA TYR A 162 17.82 19.02 -25.06
C TYR A 162 19.29 18.88 -25.46
N ARG A 163 19.92 19.96 -25.94
CA ARG A 163 21.35 19.95 -26.30
C ARG A 163 22.23 19.61 -25.10
N ARG A 164 21.98 20.24 -23.94
CA ARG A 164 22.72 19.96 -22.70
C ARG A 164 22.55 18.51 -22.22
N LEU A 165 21.34 17.96 -22.34
CA LEU A 165 21.07 16.56 -22.02
C LEU A 165 21.85 15.62 -22.96
N CYS A 166 21.85 15.90 -24.26
CA CYS A 166 22.65 15.15 -25.24
C CYS A 166 24.14 15.17 -24.90
N GLU A 167 24.70 16.36 -24.63
CA GLU A 167 26.12 16.52 -24.25
C GLU A 167 26.45 15.69 -23.00
N LYS A 168 25.60 15.74 -21.96
CA LYS A 168 25.80 14.96 -20.73
C LYS A 168 25.71 13.46 -20.98
N HIS A 169 24.71 13.00 -21.74
CA HIS A 169 24.56 11.57 -22.04
C HIS A 169 25.67 11.03 -22.92
N ILE A 170 26.14 11.78 -23.92
CA ILE A 170 27.32 11.41 -24.71
C ILE A 170 28.55 11.32 -23.80
N LYS A 171 28.73 12.27 -22.88
CA LYS A 171 29.86 12.26 -21.94
C LYS A 171 29.84 11.06 -20.98
N MET A 172 28.67 10.67 -20.49
CA MET A 172 28.53 9.56 -19.53
C MET A 172 28.46 8.19 -20.19
N TRP A 173 27.78 8.07 -21.33
CA TRP A 173 27.39 6.79 -21.94
C TRP A 173 27.87 6.62 -23.39
N GLY A 174 28.58 7.61 -23.95
CA GLY A 174 29.05 7.59 -25.33
C GLY A 174 27.94 7.69 -26.39
N SER A 175 26.67 7.82 -25.99
CA SER A 175 25.53 7.85 -26.91
C SER A 175 24.34 8.61 -26.33
N THR A 176 23.42 9.04 -27.19
CA THR A 176 22.12 9.61 -26.82
C THR A 176 21.01 8.56 -26.73
N PHE A 177 21.32 7.28 -26.96
CA PHE A 177 20.30 6.22 -27.03
C PHE A 177 19.50 6.10 -25.73
N THR A 178 20.16 6.15 -24.58
CA THR A 178 19.51 6.13 -23.27
C THR A 178 18.60 7.35 -23.05
N LEU A 179 18.97 8.52 -23.58
CA LEU A 179 18.16 9.73 -23.48
C LEU A 179 16.90 9.61 -24.33
N GLU A 180 17.06 9.22 -25.61
CA GLU A 180 15.93 9.00 -26.53
C GLU A 180 14.99 7.89 -26.03
N TYR A 181 15.55 6.85 -25.40
CA TYR A 181 14.75 5.81 -24.75
C TYR A 181 13.90 6.39 -23.61
N LYS A 182 14.49 7.18 -22.69
CA LYS A 182 13.76 7.84 -21.60
C LYS A 182 12.68 8.80 -22.13
N ILE A 183 12.98 9.57 -23.18
CA ILE A 183 12.01 10.48 -23.80
C ILE A 183 10.79 9.69 -24.28
N ARG A 184 11.01 8.62 -25.05
CA ARG A 184 9.91 7.76 -25.54
C ARG A 184 9.14 7.09 -24.41
N GLU A 185 9.81 6.73 -23.32
CA GLU A 185 9.16 6.18 -22.14
C GLU A 185 8.18 7.19 -21.52
N TYR A 186 8.60 8.45 -21.35
CA TYR A 186 7.73 9.51 -20.86
C TYR A 186 6.61 9.86 -21.84
N GLU A 187 6.87 9.83 -23.15
CA GLU A 187 5.83 9.99 -24.17
C GLU A 187 4.75 8.91 -24.06
N ARG A 188 5.14 7.65 -23.81
CA ARG A 188 4.20 6.55 -23.56
C ARG A 188 3.41 6.74 -22.27
N GLN A 189 3.96 7.45 -21.28
CA GLN A 189 3.26 7.83 -20.05
C GLN A 189 2.35 9.06 -20.23
N GLY A 190 2.25 9.60 -21.45
CA GLY A 190 1.32 10.69 -21.81
C GLY A 190 1.90 12.10 -21.74
N LEU A 191 3.23 12.23 -21.65
CA LEU A 191 3.92 13.53 -21.79
C LEU A 191 4.14 13.84 -23.27
N THR A 192 4.22 15.12 -23.63
CA THR A 192 4.77 15.50 -24.93
C THR A 192 6.29 15.38 -24.94
N ARG A 193 6.93 15.36 -26.11
CA ARG A 193 8.39 15.34 -26.24
C ARG A 193 9.06 16.46 -25.43
N ASP A 194 8.51 17.68 -25.50
CA ASP A 194 9.03 18.85 -24.78
C ASP A 194 8.87 18.72 -23.26
N GLU A 195 7.71 18.21 -22.81
CA GLU A 195 7.45 17.91 -21.40
C GLU A 195 8.42 16.84 -20.88
N ALA A 196 8.65 15.79 -21.67
CA ALA A 196 9.60 14.73 -21.34
C ALA A 196 11.03 15.27 -21.22
N ILE A 197 11.45 16.16 -22.12
CA ILE A 197 12.77 16.83 -22.07
C ILE A 197 12.91 17.66 -20.79
N ARG A 198 11.89 18.46 -20.42
CA ARG A 198 11.90 19.24 -19.18
C ARG A 198 11.98 18.35 -17.95
N LYS A 199 11.17 17.31 -17.90
CA LYS A 199 11.17 16.34 -16.80
C LYS A 199 12.52 15.66 -16.61
N ILE A 200 13.13 15.18 -17.71
CA ILE A 200 14.47 14.55 -17.64
C ILE A 200 15.51 15.58 -17.18
N ALA A 201 15.44 16.82 -17.66
CA ALA A 201 16.35 17.87 -17.20
C ALA A 201 16.23 18.14 -15.70
N GLU A 202 15.02 18.10 -15.13
CA GLU A 202 14.79 18.25 -13.68
C GLU A 202 15.38 17.07 -12.90
N GLU A 203 15.08 15.84 -13.33
CA GLU A 203 15.60 14.60 -12.72
C GLU A 203 17.14 14.54 -12.76
N GLU A 204 17.73 15.13 -13.79
CA GLU A 204 19.17 15.12 -14.02
C GLU A 204 19.90 16.36 -13.47
N GLY A 205 19.16 17.28 -12.83
CA GLY A 205 19.68 18.49 -12.20
C GLY A 205 20.22 19.54 -13.18
N ILE A 206 19.78 19.50 -14.44
CA ILE A 206 20.20 20.40 -15.53
C ILE A 206 19.16 21.49 -15.80
N PHE A 207 17.96 21.33 -15.21
CA PHE A 207 16.81 22.21 -15.43
C PHE A 207 17.11 23.66 -15.08
#